data_AF-A0A2D9PPZ6-F1
#
_entry.id   AF-A0A2D9PPZ6-F1
#
_cell.length_a   1.000
_cell.length_b   1.000
_cell.length_c   1.000
_cell.angle_alpha   90.00
_cell.angle_beta   90.00
_cell.angle_gamma   90.00
#
_symmetry.space_group_name_H-M   'P 1'
#
loop_
_entity.id
_entity.type
_entity.pdbx_description
1 polymer ?
#
loop_
_entity_poly.entity_id
_entity_poly.type
_entity_poly.pdbx_seq_one_letter_code
_entity_poly.pdbx_strand_id
1 'polypeptide(L)' 'MTHDLLCSVVDALGGELDSVLISEVQGHTYFARLRVKVDGQIIEVDSRPSDAIAVAVTCEPPLPIYIEEEVLIEAVEN' A
#
# COMPACT_ATOMS: atom_id res chain seq x y z
N MET A 1 3.08 -16.47 0.67
CA MET A 1 4.03 -16.83 -0.41
C MET A 1 4.21 -15.71 -1.44
N THR A 2 3.17 -15.25 -2.16
CA THR A 2 3.35 -14.18 -3.19
C THR A 2 3.74 -12.83 -2.57
N HIS A 3 3.10 -12.45 -1.46
CA HIS A 3 3.44 -11.21 -0.75
C HIS A 3 4.86 -11.27 -0.16
N ASP A 4 5.28 -12.41 0.41
CA ASP A 4 6.65 -12.61 0.88
C ASP A 4 7.69 -12.46 -0.25
N LEU A 5 7.39 -13.00 -1.43
CA LEU A 5 8.21 -12.83 -2.62
C LEU A 5 8.33 -11.35 -3.00
N LEU A 6 7.22 -10.60 -2.99
CA LEU A 6 7.24 -9.17 -3.30
C LEU A 6 8.07 -8.37 -2.28
N CYS A 7 7.91 -8.66 -0.98
CA CYS A 7 8.75 -8.06 0.06
C CYS A 7 10.24 -8.33 -0.21
N SER A 8 10.58 -9.58 -0.53
CA SER A 8 11.96 -9.98 -0.84
C SER A 8 12.50 -9.31 -2.11
N VAL A 9 11.66 -9.12 -3.12
CA VAL A 9 12.05 -8.42 -4.36
C VAL A 9 12.33 -6.95 -4.11
N VAL A 10 11.48 -6.28 -3.32
CA VAL A 10 11.69 -4.87 -2.96
C VAL A 10 12.99 -4.68 -2.18
N ASP A 11 13.24 -5.52 -1.17
CA ASP A 11 14.48 -5.50 -0.39
C ASP A 11 15.72 -5.78 -1.26
N ALA A 12 15.66 -6.81 -2.12
CA ALA A 12 16.76 -7.15 -3.02
C ALA A 12 17.10 -6.06 -4.05
N LEU A 13 16.15 -5.17 -4.36
CA LEU A 13 16.35 -4.01 -5.24
C LEU A 13 16.78 -2.74 -4.47
N GLY A 14 17.00 -2.83 -3.15
CA GLY A 14 17.41 -1.72 -2.30
C GLY A 14 16.26 -0.81 -1.86
N GLY A 15 15.00 -1.27 -1.98
CA GLY A 15 13.84 -0.56 -1.49
C GLY A 15 13.42 -1.00 -0.09
N GLU A 16 12.82 -0.09 0.65
CA GLU A 16 12.19 -0.34 1.94
C GLU A 16 10.68 -0.17 1.79
N LEU A 17 9.90 -1.19 2.14
CA LEU A 17 8.44 -1.06 2.18
C LEU A 17 8.06 -0.12 3.33
N ASP A 18 7.45 1.02 3.01
CA ASP A 18 7.17 2.09 3.98
C ASP A 18 5.76 1.98 4.54
N SER A 19 4.76 1.97 3.65
CA SER A 19 3.35 2.02 4.05
C SER A 19 2.39 1.76 2.90
N VAL A 20 1.10 1.63 3.21
CA VAL A 20 0.01 1.56 2.24
C VAL A 20 -0.84 2.83 2.34
N LEU A 21 -1.27 3.35 1.20
CA LEU A 21 -2.24 4.45 1.12
C LEU A 21 -3.45 4.01 0.28
N ILE A 22 -4.64 3.99 0.87
CA ILE A 22 -5.89 3.90 0.11
C ILE A 22 -6.20 5.30 -0.41
N SER A 23 -5.95 5.52 -1.70
CA SER A 23 -5.82 6.86 -2.28
C SER A 23 -7.09 7.36 -2.94
N GLU A 24 -7.90 6.48 -3.51
CA GLU A 24 -9.02 6.88 -4.36
C GLU A 24 -10.16 5.86 -4.30
N VAL A 25 -11.38 6.32 -4.56
CA VAL A 25 -12.53 5.48 -4.88
C VAL A 25 -13.21 6.02 -6.13
N GLN A 26 -13.59 5.14 -7.04
CA GLN A 26 -14.34 5.47 -8.25
C GLN A 26 -15.52 4.51 -8.36
N GLY A 27 -16.71 5.00 -8.03
CA GLY A 27 -17.90 4.16 -7.88
C GLY A 27 -17.73 3.18 -6.71
N HIS A 28 -17.66 1.88 -7.01
CA HIS A 28 -17.44 0.84 -6.00
C HIS A 28 -16.02 0.25 -6.03
N THR A 29 -15.11 0.88 -6.77
CA THR A 29 -13.73 0.40 -6.93
C THR A 29 -12.78 1.30 -6.17
N TYR A 30 -12.10 0.73 -5.18
CA TYR A 30 -11.06 1.41 -4.40
C TYR A 30 -9.69 1.15 -5.01
N PHE A 31 -8.82 2.15 -4.92
CA PHE A 31 -7.44 2.11 -5.39
C PHE A 31 -6.48 2.36 -4.23
N ALA A 32 -5.28 1.80 -4.32
CA ALA A 32 -4.25 1.97 -3.31
C ALA A 32 -2.87 2.17 -3.93
N ARG A 33 -1.98 2.77 -3.15
CA ARG A 33 -0.56 2.88 -3.43
C ARG A 33 0.21 2.06 -2.39
N LEU A 34 1.10 1.19 -2.84
CA LEU A 34 2.17 0.65 -2.00
C LEU A 34 3.33 1.64 -2.04
N ARG A 35 3.67 2.25 -0.91
CA ARG A 35 4.74 3.23 -0.82
C ARG A 35 6.04 2.53 -0.49
N VAL A 36 7.03 2.71 -1.35
CA VAL A 36 8.37 2.12 -1.24
C VAL A 36 9.37 3.26 -1.14
N LYS A 37 10.20 3.23 -0.11
CA LYS A 37 11.28 4.18 0.06
C LYS A 37 12.54 3.67 -0.64
N VAL A 38 13.11 4.46 -1.53
CA VAL A 38 14.36 4.18 -2.25
C VAL A 38 15.21 5.44 -2.19
N ASP A 39 16.46 5.33 -1.70
CA ASP A 39 17.39 6.46 -1.57
C ASP A 39 16.79 7.70 -0.84
N GLY A 40 15.94 7.44 0.15
CA GLY A 40 15.27 8.49 0.93
C GLY A 40 14.07 9.15 0.26
N GLN A 41 13.70 8.72 -0.96
CA GLN A 41 12.52 9.19 -1.67
C GLN A 41 11.41 8.15 -1.60
N ILE A 42 10.16 8.61 -1.52
CA ILE A 42 8.99 7.72 -1.61
C ILE A 42 8.59 7.57 -3.08
N ILE A 43 8.53 6.32 -3.52
CA ILE A 43 7.98 5.89 -4.80
C ILE A 43 6.65 5.20 -4.52
N GLU A 44 5.61 5.58 -5.27
CA GLU A 44 4.28 4.99 -5.13
C GLU A 44 4.02 3.99 -6.25
N VAL A 45 3.67 2.76 -5.88
CA VAL A 45 3.32 1.69 -6.81
C VAL A 45 1.82 1.49 -6.79
N ASP A 46 1.18 1.64 -7.95
CA ASP A 46 -0.25 1.38 -8.12
C ASP A 46 -0.61 -0.05 -7.76
N SER A 47 -1.66 -0.20 -6.97
CA SER A 47 -2.10 -1.50 -6.47
C SER A 47 -3.60 -1.51 -6.17
N ARG A 48 -4.18 -2.70 -6.10
CA ARG A 48 -5.50 -2.87 -5.48
C ARG A 48 -5.33 -2.84 -3.96
N PRO A 49 -6.32 -2.31 -3.21
CA PRO A 49 -6.24 -2.31 -1.74
C PRO A 49 -5.99 -3.70 -1.15
N SER A 50 -6.59 -4.75 -1.71
CA SER A 50 -6.38 -6.13 -1.21
C SER A 50 -4.91 -6.56 -1.26
N ASP A 51 -4.21 -6.24 -2.34
CA ASP A 51 -2.83 -6.67 -2.54
C ASP A 51 -1.89 -5.82 -1.67
N ALA A 52 -2.10 -4.51 -1.62
CA ALA A 52 -1.32 -3.61 -0.78
C ALA A 52 -1.47 -3.95 0.71
N ILE A 53 -2.70 -4.17 1.19
CA ILE A 53 -2.96 -4.60 2.58
C ILE A 53 -2.32 -5.95 2.87
N ALA A 54 -2.40 -6.90 1.93
CA ALA A 54 -1.78 -8.21 2.12
C ALA A 54 -0.24 -8.12 2.25
N VAL A 55 0.41 -7.21 1.53
CA VAL A 55 1.84 -6.89 1.73
C VAL A 55 2.08 -6.30 3.12
N ALA A 56 1.30 -5.28 3.51
CA ALA A 56 1.46 -4.62 4.80
C ALA A 56 1.38 -5.58 5.98
N VAL A 57 0.44 -6.54 5.96
CA VAL A 57 0.28 -7.53 7.03
C VAL A 57 1.30 -8.67 6.95
N THR A 58 1.96 -8.87 5.80
CA THR A 58 3.03 -9.87 5.65
C THR A 58 4.34 -9.40 6.28
N CYS A 59 4.56 -8.09 6.39
CA CYS A 59 5.75 -7.52 7.02
C CYS A 59 5.77 -7.72 8.54
N GLU A 60 6.97 -7.79 9.12
CA GLU A 60 7.19 -7.84 10.57
C GLU A 60 8.16 -6.70 10.99
N PRO A 61 7.69 -5.67 11.73
CA PRO A 61 6.29 -5.44 12.12
C PRO A 61 5.40 -5.11 10.91
N PRO A 62 4.06 -5.28 11.03
CA PRO A 62 3.13 -4.88 9.98
C PRO A 62 3.27 -3.40 9.62
N LEU A 63 3.13 -3.08 8.34
CA LEU A 63 3.24 -1.71 7.85
C LEU A 63 2.00 -0.89 8.22
N PRO A 64 2.14 0.43 8.42
CA PRO A 64 1.00 1.30 8.60
C PRO A 64 0.16 1.39 7.31
N ILE A 65 -1.16 1.45 7.50
CA ILE A 65 -2.16 1.61 6.45
C ILE A 65 -2.84 2.96 6.66
N TYR A 66 -2.75 3.82 5.66
CA TYR A 66 -3.38 5.14 5.62
C TYR A 66 -4.52 5.15 4.62
N ILE A 67 -5.44 6.08 4.80
CA ILE A 67 -6.55 6.35 3.89
C ILE A 67 -6.65 7.85 3.70
N GLU A 68 -6.88 8.28 2.46
CA GLU A 68 -7.20 9.68 2.18
C GLU A 68 -8.54 10.07 2.80
N GLU A 69 -8.62 11.28 3.35
CA GLU A 69 -9.81 11.73 4.08
C GLU A 69 -11.06 11.74 3.20
N GLU A 70 -10.92 12.17 1.94
CA GLU A 70 -12.02 12.17 0.96
C GLU A 70 -12.58 10.75 0.72
N VAL A 71 -11.70 9.76 0.63
CA VAL A 71 -12.10 8.35 0.45
C VAL A 71 -12.79 7.82 1.70
N LEU A 72 -12.32 8.20 2.89
CA LEU A 72 -12.95 7.82 4.15
C LEU A 72 -14.37 8.39 4.24
N ILE A 73 -14.57 9.66 3.87
CA ILE A 73 -15.88 10.30 3.88
C ILE A 73 -16.83 9.57 2.92
N GLU A 74 -16.40 9.32 1.68
CA GLU A 74 -17.23 8.64 0.68
C GLU A 74 -17.60 7.20 1.10
N ALA A 75 -16.70 6.50 1.80
CA ALA A 75 -16.96 5.14 2.29
C ALA A 75 -17.96 5.07 3.45
N VAL A 76 -18.15 6.16 4.20
CA VAL A 76 -19.05 6.22 5.37
C VAL A 76 -20.44 6.75 5.00
N GLU A 77 -20.52 7.60 3.98
CA GLU A 77 -21.78 8.23 3.54
C GLU A 77 -22.60 7.38 2.55
N ASN A 78 -21.99 6.35 1.96
CA ASN A 78 -22.64 5.36 1.08
C ASN A 78 -23.02 4.07 1.81
#